data_AF-L0AFX7-F1
#
_entry.id   AF-L0AFX7-F1
#
_cell.length_a   1.000
_cell.length_b   1.000
_cell.length_c   1.000
_cell.angle_alpha   90.00
_cell.angle_beta   90.00
_cell.angle_gamma   90.00
#
_symmetry.space_group_name_H-M   'P 1'
#
loop_
_entity.id
_entity.type
_entity.pdbx_description
1 polymer ?
#
loop_
_entity_poly.entity_id
_entity_poly.type
_entity_poly.pdbx_seq_one_letter_code
_entity_poly.pdbx_strand_id
1 'polypeptide(L)'
;MRDRIVDELGSLPRSRFLVYLMGPYEAFDLENALEDADPEAIPESVDFGTLVGSDHDLERDEAALDLLLDVRDRLRTEAGVNAFLAIDVDVPLSELDAASQSIAFARASNTVVYVVPAVGDNLGVGIEVGAVLEALFDDEIADHHRERVLFVHESGVRSAMIAAVRDRWEARIYSYEDREDLTRQLRLFVRDLIRKERTGELPRLD
;
A
#
# COMPACT_ATOMS: atom_id res chain seq x y z
N MET A 1 -14.25 -9.57 4.85
CA MET A 1 -13.05 -9.02 4.19
C MET A 1 -11.83 -9.92 4.38
N ARG A 2 -11.37 -10.17 5.60
CA ARG A 2 -10.18 -11.01 5.87
C ARG A 2 -10.20 -12.39 5.20
N ASP A 3 -11.29 -13.14 5.31
CA ASP A 3 -11.38 -14.46 4.67
C ASP A 3 -11.38 -14.37 3.13
N ARG A 4 -12.03 -13.36 2.55
CA ARG A 4 -11.97 -13.06 1.10
C ARG A 4 -10.53 -12.86 0.64
N ILE A 5 -9.77 -12.01 1.34
CA ILE A 5 -8.35 -11.79 1.04
C ILE A 5 -7.55 -13.10 1.11
N VAL A 6 -7.75 -13.91 2.16
CA VAL A 6 -7.05 -15.19 2.31
C VAL A 6 -7.38 -16.16 1.18
N ASP A 7 -8.64 -16.21 0.76
CA ASP A 7 -9.10 -17.11 -0.31
C ASP A 7 -8.52 -16.72 -1.68
N GLU A 8 -8.41 -15.42 -1.97
CA GLU A 8 -7.86 -14.91 -3.24
C GLU A 8 -6.33 -15.06 -3.31
N LEU A 9 -5.62 -14.83 -2.20
CA LEU A 9 -4.15 -14.90 -2.16
C LEU A 9 -3.58 -16.33 -2.08
N GLY A 10 -4.41 -17.32 -1.73
CA GLY A 10 -4.00 -18.73 -1.62
C GLY A 10 -3.17 -19.08 -0.37
N SER A 11 -2.59 -20.29 -0.39
CA SER A 11 -1.96 -20.90 0.80
C SER A 11 -0.46 -20.64 0.90
N LEU A 12 -0.04 -20.05 2.02
CA LEU A 12 1.36 -19.88 2.44
C LEU A 12 1.56 -20.43 3.88
N PRO A 13 2.81 -20.64 4.34
CA PRO A 13 3.09 -21.11 5.69
C PRO A 13 2.41 -20.30 6.81
N ARG A 14 2.20 -19.00 6.58
CA ARG A 14 1.45 -18.09 7.45
C ARG A 14 0.35 -17.38 6.66
N SER A 15 -0.52 -18.14 6.00
CA SER A 15 -1.59 -17.61 5.13
C SER A 15 -2.52 -16.61 5.81
N ARG A 16 -2.77 -16.73 7.12
CA ARG A 16 -3.58 -15.77 7.87
C ARG A 16 -2.79 -14.56 8.37
N PHE A 17 -1.47 -14.51 8.20
CA PHE A 17 -0.70 -13.30 8.52
C PHE A 17 -0.70 -12.38 7.29
N LEU A 18 -1.61 -11.42 7.30
CA LEU A 18 -1.85 -10.50 6.18
C LEU A 18 -1.00 -9.23 6.32
N VAL A 19 -0.27 -8.89 5.26
CA VAL A 19 0.55 -7.68 5.13
C VAL A 19 -0.01 -6.85 3.98
N TYR A 20 -0.73 -5.79 4.29
CA TYR A 20 -1.23 -4.89 3.26
C TYR A 20 -0.15 -3.87 2.90
N LEU A 21 0.31 -3.92 1.65
CA LEU A 21 1.27 -2.96 1.10
C LEU A 21 0.49 -1.84 0.41
N MET A 22 0.76 -0.61 0.82
CA MET A 22 0.22 0.61 0.24
C MET A 22 1.37 1.45 -0.31
N GLY A 23 1.13 2.16 -1.41
CA GLY A 23 2.12 3.05 -2.02
C GLY A 23 1.53 3.72 -3.25
N PRO A 24 2.27 4.65 -3.88
CA PRO A 24 1.80 5.35 -5.07
C PRO A 24 1.76 4.40 -6.25
N TYR A 25 0.57 4.14 -6.76
CA TYR A 25 0.34 3.58 -8.08
C TYR A 25 -1.10 3.92 -8.46
N GLU A 26 -1.32 4.33 -9.70
CA GLU A 26 -2.65 4.25 -10.26
C GLU A 26 -2.96 2.76 -10.47
N ALA A 27 -3.98 2.25 -9.77
CA ALA A 27 -4.60 1.00 -10.19
C ALA A 27 -5.18 1.28 -11.58
N PHE A 28 -4.45 0.90 -12.62
CA PHE A 28 -4.76 1.22 -14.01
C PHE A 28 -6.19 0.76 -14.34
N ASP A 29 -7.13 1.69 -14.29
CA ASP A 29 -8.54 1.42 -14.52
C ASP A 29 -8.80 1.58 -16.02
N LEU A 30 -8.65 0.47 -16.73
CA LEU A 30 -8.83 0.41 -18.18
C LEU A 30 -10.27 0.84 -18.59
N GLU A 31 -11.26 0.71 -17.69
CA GLU A 31 -12.63 1.17 -17.94
C GLU A 31 -12.72 2.71 -17.94
N ASN A 32 -12.03 3.39 -17.01
CA ASN A 32 -11.99 4.86 -16.98
C ASN A 32 -11.18 5.46 -18.15
N ALA A 33 -10.06 4.83 -18.54
CA ALA A 33 -9.24 5.32 -19.67
C ALA A 33 -9.96 5.18 -21.04
N LEU A 34 -10.96 4.30 -21.14
CA LEU A 34 -11.76 4.10 -22.34
C LEU A 34 -13.08 4.90 -22.34
N GLU A 35 -13.59 5.31 -21.16
CA GLU A 35 -14.79 6.16 -21.07
C GLU A 35 -14.55 7.61 -21.50
N ASP A 36 -13.33 8.13 -21.34
CA ASP A 36 -12.96 9.50 -21.78
C ASP A 36 -12.46 9.59 -23.24
N ALA A 37 -12.27 8.46 -23.91
CA ALA A 37 -11.83 8.42 -25.30
C ALA A 37 -13.04 8.37 -26.25
N ASP A 38 -13.56 9.53 -26.66
CA ASP A 38 -14.45 9.61 -27.82
C ASP A 38 -13.63 9.33 -29.10
N PRO A 39 -13.83 8.18 -29.79
CA PRO A 39 -13.05 7.82 -30.97
C PRO A 39 -13.29 8.75 -32.16
N GLU A 40 -14.32 9.61 -32.13
CA GLU A 40 -14.61 10.60 -33.17
C GLU A 40 -14.10 12.02 -32.82
N ALA A 41 -13.59 12.23 -31.60
CA ALA A 41 -13.13 13.54 -31.13
C ALA A 41 -11.61 13.74 -31.19
N ILE A 42 -10.89 13.06 -32.09
CA ILE A 42 -9.47 13.39 -32.34
C ILE A 42 -9.43 14.73 -33.10
N PRO A 43 -9.04 15.86 -32.48
CA PRO A 43 -8.92 17.11 -33.23
C PRO A 43 -7.73 16.97 -34.18
N GLU A 44 -7.85 17.47 -35.42
CA GLU A 44 -6.74 17.48 -36.40
C GLU A 44 -5.49 18.28 -35.94
N SER A 45 -5.53 18.84 -34.73
CA SER A 45 -4.40 19.41 -34.02
C SER A 45 -4.28 18.79 -32.62
N VAL A 46 -3.88 17.51 -32.54
CA VAL A 46 -3.30 16.97 -31.31
C VAL A 46 -1.95 17.66 -31.13
N ASP A 47 -1.88 18.59 -30.19
CA ASP A 47 -0.60 19.11 -29.70
C ASP A 47 0.03 18.04 -28.81
N PHE A 48 0.96 17.27 -29.39
CA PHE A 48 1.74 16.27 -28.67
C PHE A 48 2.61 16.86 -27.54
N GLY A 49 2.66 18.20 -27.38
CA GLY A 49 3.37 18.89 -26.30
C GLY A 49 2.80 18.65 -24.89
N THR A 50 1.50 18.32 -24.75
CA THR A 50 0.89 18.00 -23.44
C THR A 50 1.00 16.53 -23.03
N LEU A 51 1.31 15.63 -23.97
CA LEU A 51 1.59 14.20 -23.70
C LEU A 51 3.00 13.96 -23.16
N VAL A 52 3.91 14.93 -23.30
CA VAL A 52 5.30 14.80 -22.81
C VAL A 52 5.38 14.76 -21.27
N GLY A 53 4.34 15.22 -20.58
CA GLY A 53 4.21 15.11 -19.12
C GLY A 53 3.56 13.82 -18.65
N SER A 54 2.57 13.30 -19.40
CA SER A 54 1.85 12.07 -19.03
C SER A 54 2.72 10.84 -19.14
N ASP A 55 3.62 10.76 -20.12
CA ASP A 55 4.53 9.62 -20.24
C ASP A 55 5.45 9.51 -19.01
N HIS A 56 5.93 10.63 -18.50
CA HIS A 56 6.78 10.65 -17.30
C HIS A 56 6.03 10.33 -16.01
N ASP A 57 4.75 10.68 -15.90
CA ASP A 57 3.94 10.33 -14.73
C ASP A 57 3.52 8.85 -14.78
N LEU A 58 3.19 8.32 -15.96
CA LEU A 58 2.96 6.89 -16.18
C LEU A 58 4.21 6.05 -15.87
N GLU A 59 5.39 6.45 -16.38
CA GLU A 59 6.66 5.78 -16.08
C GLU A 59 6.96 5.74 -14.57
N ARG A 60 6.56 6.80 -13.84
CA ARG A 60 6.74 6.87 -12.38
C ARG A 60 5.84 5.90 -11.65
N ASP A 61 4.58 5.82 -12.05
CA ASP A 61 3.60 4.95 -11.42
C ASP A 61 3.88 3.47 -11.73
N GLU A 62 4.31 3.16 -12.95
CA GLU A 62 4.78 1.81 -13.31
C GLU A 62 6.00 1.40 -12.47
N ALA A 63 6.98 2.30 -12.28
CA ALA A 63 8.15 2.01 -11.47
C ALA A 63 7.82 1.79 -9.98
N ALA A 64 6.86 2.56 -9.45
CA ALA A 64 6.39 2.40 -8.08
C ALA A 64 5.58 1.10 -7.91
N LEU A 65 4.73 0.74 -8.88
CA LEU A 65 4.03 -0.54 -8.91
C LEU A 65 5.00 -1.72 -9.00
N ASP A 66 6.00 -1.66 -9.88
CA ASP A 66 7.04 -2.71 -10.01
C ASP A 66 7.79 -2.93 -8.70
N LEU A 67 8.15 -1.85 -7.99
CA LEU A 67 8.74 -1.92 -6.66
C LEU A 67 7.82 -2.65 -5.67
N LEU A 68 6.54 -2.29 -5.64
CA LEU A 68 5.56 -2.86 -4.73
C LEU A 68 5.30 -4.35 -5.02
N LEU A 69 5.21 -4.73 -6.29
CA LEU A 69 5.05 -6.11 -6.74
C LEU A 69 6.26 -6.97 -6.35
N ASP A 70 7.48 -6.48 -6.58
CA ASP A 70 8.71 -7.18 -6.17
C ASP A 70 8.73 -7.40 -4.65
N VAL A 71 8.47 -6.35 -3.87
CA VAL A 71 8.44 -6.42 -2.40
C VAL A 71 7.37 -7.38 -1.91
N ARG A 72 6.16 -7.35 -2.49
CA ARG A 72 5.08 -8.29 -2.21
C ARG A 72 5.54 -9.72 -2.41
N ASP A 73 6.09 -10.03 -3.58
CA ASP A 73 6.50 -11.38 -3.95
C ASP A 73 7.64 -11.89 -3.07
N ARG A 74 8.59 -11.02 -2.72
CA ARG A 74 9.67 -11.37 -1.78
C ARG A 74 9.18 -11.60 -0.36
N LEU A 75 8.19 -10.85 0.12
CA LEU A 75 7.58 -11.15 1.44
C LEU A 75 6.84 -12.49 1.43
N ARG A 76 6.12 -12.79 0.34
CA ARG A 76 5.41 -14.07 0.17
C ARG A 76 6.37 -15.25 0.12
N THR A 77 7.46 -15.14 -0.64
CA THR A 77 8.41 -16.22 -0.85
C THR A 77 9.45 -16.36 0.26
N GLU A 78 10.00 -15.25 0.78
CA GLU A 78 11.11 -15.27 1.74
C GLU A 78 10.67 -15.19 3.22
N ALA A 79 9.47 -14.64 3.52
CA ALA A 79 8.90 -14.60 4.87
C ALA A 79 7.70 -15.55 5.07
N GLY A 80 7.08 -16.02 3.96
CA GLY A 80 5.99 -16.98 3.99
C GLY A 80 4.68 -16.40 4.54
N VAL A 81 4.49 -15.07 4.43
CA VAL A 81 3.28 -14.34 4.85
C VAL A 81 2.48 -13.91 3.63
N ASN A 82 1.18 -13.67 3.79
CA ASN A 82 0.34 -13.17 2.71
C ASN A 82 0.48 -11.65 2.61
N ALA A 83 1.50 -11.19 1.88
CA ALA A 83 1.59 -9.80 1.44
C ALA A 83 0.72 -9.58 0.18
N PHE A 84 0.08 -8.42 0.10
CA PHE A 84 -0.82 -8.07 -1.00
C PHE A 84 -0.95 -6.56 -1.21
N LEU A 85 -1.33 -6.19 -2.43
CA LEU A 85 -1.74 -4.86 -2.88
C LEU A 85 -3.27 -4.83 -3.06
N ALA A 86 -3.87 -3.65 -3.21
CA ALA A 86 -5.32 -3.56 -3.43
C ALA A 86 -5.75 -4.31 -4.71
N ILE A 87 -4.94 -4.21 -5.77
CA ILE A 87 -5.15 -4.90 -7.05
C ILE A 87 -5.09 -6.43 -6.98
N ASP A 88 -4.56 -6.98 -5.88
CA ASP A 88 -4.55 -8.44 -5.68
C ASP A 88 -5.88 -8.96 -5.16
N VAL A 89 -6.79 -8.07 -4.75
CA VAL A 89 -8.07 -8.41 -4.16
C VAL A 89 -9.19 -7.85 -5.04
N ASP A 90 -9.91 -8.73 -5.73
CA ASP A 90 -10.95 -8.36 -6.69
C ASP A 90 -12.22 -7.92 -5.94
N VAL A 91 -12.30 -6.63 -5.59
CA VAL A 91 -13.51 -6.00 -5.02
C VAL A 91 -13.97 -4.91 -6.00
N PRO A 92 -15.16 -5.06 -6.64
CA PRO A 92 -15.65 -4.06 -7.57
C PRO A 92 -15.90 -2.71 -6.89
N LEU A 93 -15.57 -1.60 -7.57
CA LEU A 93 -15.84 -0.24 -7.06
C LEU A 93 -17.34 0.05 -6.90
N SER A 94 -18.20 -0.69 -7.60
CA SER A 94 -19.65 -0.65 -7.39
C SER A 94 -20.10 -1.24 -6.05
N GLU A 95 -19.29 -2.13 -5.46
CA GLU A 95 -19.54 -2.72 -4.14
C GLU A 95 -19.01 -1.79 -3.03
N LEU A 96 -17.78 -1.28 -3.20
CA LEU A 96 -17.08 -0.48 -2.20
C LEU A 96 -16.15 0.50 -2.91
N ASP A 97 -16.24 1.79 -2.59
CA ASP A 97 -15.33 2.80 -3.15
C ASP A 97 -13.88 2.57 -2.70
N ALA A 98 -12.91 3.09 -3.47
CA ALA A 98 -11.49 2.85 -3.25
C ALA A 98 -11.00 3.19 -1.83
N ALA A 99 -11.46 4.31 -1.24
CA ALA A 99 -11.07 4.70 0.11
C ALA A 99 -11.63 3.72 1.15
N SER A 100 -12.89 3.33 0.99
CA SER A 100 -13.52 2.32 1.84
C SER A 100 -12.89 0.93 1.70
N GLN A 101 -12.43 0.56 0.49
CA GLN A 101 -11.67 -0.67 0.26
C GLN A 101 -10.35 -0.66 1.04
N SER A 102 -9.56 0.41 0.91
CA SER A 102 -8.29 0.58 1.63
C SER A 102 -8.47 0.48 3.15
N ILE A 103 -9.54 1.07 3.72
CA ILE A 103 -9.89 0.93 5.13
C ILE A 103 -10.24 -0.52 5.49
N ALA A 104 -11.03 -1.19 4.66
CA ALA A 104 -11.44 -2.58 4.90
C ALA A 104 -10.24 -3.54 4.84
N PHE A 105 -9.33 -3.36 3.89
CA PHE A 105 -8.09 -4.12 3.76
C PHE A 105 -7.16 -3.86 4.94
N ALA A 106 -6.99 -2.61 5.35
CA ALA A 106 -6.18 -2.24 6.50
C ALA A 106 -6.69 -2.86 7.79
N ARG A 107 -8.00 -2.79 8.06
CA ARG A 107 -8.63 -3.40 9.25
C ARG A 107 -8.55 -4.93 9.24
N ALA A 108 -8.61 -5.55 8.07
CA ALA A 108 -8.47 -6.98 7.92
C ALA A 108 -7.03 -7.49 8.09
N SER A 109 -6.03 -6.60 8.02
CA SER A 109 -4.62 -6.96 7.94
C SER A 109 -3.94 -7.04 9.31
N ASN A 110 -2.94 -7.93 9.43
CA ASN A 110 -2.12 -7.98 10.63
C ASN A 110 -1.20 -6.75 10.73
N THR A 111 -0.83 -6.19 9.58
CA THR A 111 -0.01 -5.00 9.47
C THR A 111 -0.26 -4.27 8.17
N VAL A 112 -0.12 -2.95 8.21
CA VAL A 112 -0.19 -2.05 7.05
C VAL A 112 1.17 -1.41 6.89
N VAL A 113 1.72 -1.48 5.67
CA VAL A 113 3.01 -0.90 5.31
C VAL A 113 2.80 0.10 4.19
N TYR A 114 3.13 1.36 4.45
CA TYR A 114 3.15 2.42 3.46
C TYR A 114 4.57 2.57 2.91
N VAL A 115 4.75 2.25 1.64
CA VAL A 115 6.00 2.44 0.90
C VAL A 115 5.93 3.75 0.14
N VAL A 116 6.88 4.63 0.43
CA VAL A 116 6.96 5.98 -0.15
C VAL A 116 8.25 6.08 -0.98
N PRO A 117 8.23 5.63 -2.24
CA PRO A 117 9.33 5.82 -3.17
C PRO A 117 9.57 7.29 -3.50
N ALA A 118 10.79 7.61 -3.96
CA ALA A 118 11.08 8.93 -4.51
C ALA A 118 10.35 9.22 -5.83
N VAL A 119 9.85 8.16 -6.46
CA VAL A 119 9.21 8.12 -7.78
C VAL A 119 7.72 7.79 -7.57
N GLY A 120 6.80 8.56 -8.14
CA GLY A 120 5.34 8.38 -8.01
C GLY A 120 4.62 9.59 -7.38
N ASP A 121 3.33 9.76 -7.66
CA ASP A 121 2.54 10.85 -7.06
C ASP A 121 2.13 10.52 -5.61
N ASN A 122 2.80 11.18 -4.67
CA ASN A 122 2.55 11.01 -3.24
C ASN A 122 1.34 11.79 -2.72
N LEU A 123 0.69 12.63 -3.55
CA LEU A 123 -0.46 13.43 -3.14
C LEU A 123 -1.73 12.57 -2.97
N GLY A 124 -2.03 11.69 -3.93
CA GLY A 124 -3.17 10.77 -3.88
C GLY A 124 -3.06 9.77 -2.73
N VAL A 125 -1.89 9.14 -2.60
CA VAL A 125 -1.52 8.27 -1.47
C VAL A 125 -1.77 8.98 -0.14
N GLY A 126 -1.50 10.28 -0.08
CA GLY A 126 -1.60 11.02 1.14
C GLY A 126 -3.00 11.20 1.70
N ILE A 127 -4.00 11.36 0.83
CA ILE A 127 -5.40 11.44 1.23
C ILE A 127 -5.87 10.08 1.75
N GLU A 128 -5.50 9.00 1.05
CA GLU A 128 -5.85 7.63 1.43
C GLU A 128 -5.18 7.18 2.74
N VAL A 129 -3.89 7.48 2.90
CA VAL A 129 -3.14 7.28 4.14
C VAL A 129 -3.88 7.94 5.31
N GLY A 130 -4.28 9.21 5.14
CA GLY A 130 -5.01 9.94 6.17
C GLY A 130 -6.30 9.22 6.59
N ALA A 131 -7.13 8.84 5.62
CA ALA A 131 -8.39 8.15 5.88
C ALA A 131 -8.19 6.79 6.57
N VAL A 132 -7.21 6.00 6.14
CA VAL A 132 -6.90 4.71 6.77
C VAL A 132 -6.37 4.90 8.19
N LEU A 133 -5.45 5.84 8.42
CA LEU A 133 -4.95 6.13 9.76
C LEU A 133 -6.07 6.59 10.69
N GLU A 134 -6.94 7.50 10.25
CA GLU A 134 -8.10 7.91 11.06
C GLU A 134 -9.00 6.71 11.40
N ALA A 135 -9.24 5.81 10.44
CA ALA A 135 -10.07 4.63 10.67
C ALA A 135 -9.42 3.56 11.57
N LEU A 136 -8.09 3.48 11.64
CA LEU A 136 -7.33 2.54 12.46
C LEU A 136 -7.06 3.06 13.89
N PHE A 137 -6.98 4.38 14.06
CA PHE A 137 -6.62 5.03 15.32
C PHE A 137 -7.79 5.69 16.04
N ASP A 138 -9.02 5.43 15.63
CA ASP A 138 -10.24 5.81 16.36
C ASP A 138 -10.40 4.97 17.66
N ASP A 139 -10.96 5.59 18.70
CA ASP A 139 -10.58 5.53 20.14
C ASP A 139 -10.66 4.17 20.90
N GLU A 140 -11.05 3.04 20.30
CA GLU A 140 -11.20 1.74 21.01
C GLU A 140 -10.17 0.66 20.62
N ILE A 141 -9.44 0.82 19.52
CA ILE A 141 -8.55 -0.23 18.94
C ILE A 141 -7.08 0.25 18.81
N ALA A 142 -6.83 1.53 19.09
CA ALA A 142 -5.62 2.27 18.71
C ALA A 142 -4.30 1.69 19.25
N ASP A 143 -4.28 1.17 20.49
CA ASP A 143 -3.02 0.73 21.11
C ASP A 143 -2.37 -0.47 20.39
N HIS A 144 -3.17 -1.33 19.76
CA HIS A 144 -2.64 -2.48 19.02
C HIS A 144 -2.24 -2.14 17.59
N HIS A 145 -2.84 -1.12 16.99
CA HIS A 145 -2.54 -0.71 15.61
C HIS A 145 -1.26 0.12 15.50
N ARG A 146 -0.85 0.86 16.56
CA ARG A 146 0.40 1.67 16.53
C ARG A 146 1.63 0.84 16.17
N GLU A 147 1.74 -0.36 16.73
CA GLU A 147 2.88 -1.25 16.44
C GLU A 147 2.79 -1.94 15.07
N ARG A 148 1.59 -1.97 14.47
CA ARG A 148 1.26 -2.71 13.25
C ARG A 148 1.26 -1.83 12.00
N VAL A 149 1.48 -0.52 12.14
CA VAL A 149 1.57 0.41 11.02
C VAL A 149 3.02 0.84 10.84
N LEU A 150 3.54 0.67 9.62
CA LEU A 150 4.90 1.07 9.25
C LEU A 150 4.85 1.99 8.02
N PHE A 151 5.57 3.09 8.11
CA PHE A 151 5.93 3.92 6.96
C PHE A 151 7.39 3.67 6.63
N VAL A 152 7.68 3.42 5.36
CA VAL A 152 9.04 3.26 4.87
C VAL A 152 9.20 4.14 3.64
N HIS A 153 10.19 5.02 3.64
CA HIS A 153 10.40 5.96 2.55
C HIS A 153 11.79 5.81 1.95
N GLU A 154 11.93 6.13 0.67
CA GLU A 154 13.24 6.14 0.03
C GLU A 154 14.12 7.23 0.65
N SER A 155 15.41 6.93 0.79
CA SER A 155 16.38 7.86 1.35
C SER A 155 16.48 9.11 0.49
N GLY A 156 16.33 10.27 1.11
CA GLY A 156 16.28 11.56 0.41
C GLY A 156 14.86 12.08 0.18
N VAL A 157 13.83 11.25 0.31
CA VAL A 157 12.44 11.72 0.31
C VAL A 157 12.16 12.51 1.58
N ARG A 158 11.61 13.70 1.40
CA ARG A 158 11.12 14.56 2.48
C ARG A 158 9.68 14.93 2.20
N SER A 159 8.78 14.54 3.09
CA SER A 159 7.37 14.87 2.98
C SER A 159 6.86 15.43 4.31
N ALA A 160 6.16 16.56 4.23
CA ALA A 160 5.45 17.14 5.38
C ALA A 160 4.41 16.16 5.95
N MET A 161 3.87 15.29 5.10
CA MET A 161 2.96 14.23 5.52
C MET A 161 3.64 13.17 6.39
N ILE A 162 4.83 12.68 6.01
CA ILE A 162 5.57 11.70 6.82
C ILE A 162 5.84 12.28 8.22
N ALA A 163 6.18 13.57 8.30
CA ALA A 163 6.34 14.26 9.58
C ALA A 163 5.03 14.35 10.37
N ALA A 164 3.93 14.77 9.72
CA ALA A 164 2.61 14.85 10.36
C ALA A 164 2.12 13.47 10.85
N VAL A 165 2.42 12.41 10.10
CA VAL A 165 2.04 11.05 10.43
C VAL A 165 2.72 10.57 11.71
N ARG A 166 4.02 10.84 11.83
CA ARG A 166 4.79 10.57 13.05
C ARG A 166 4.16 11.27 14.25
N ASP A 167 3.90 12.57 14.09
CA ASP A 167 3.57 13.45 15.19
C ASP A 167 2.11 13.24 15.66
N ARG A 168 1.21 12.83 14.76
CA ARG A 168 -0.22 12.63 15.07
C ARG A 168 -0.57 11.21 15.50
N TRP A 169 0.08 10.18 14.98
CA TRP A 169 -0.28 8.77 15.24
C TRP A 169 0.84 7.91 15.83
N GLU A 170 2.02 8.50 16.12
CA GLU A 170 3.21 7.78 16.62
C GLU A 170 3.62 6.58 15.73
N ALA A 171 3.35 6.67 14.44
CA ALA A 171 3.64 5.60 13.50
C ALA A 171 5.16 5.36 13.36
N ARG A 172 5.55 4.11 13.13
CA ARG A 172 6.95 3.76 12.86
C ARG A 172 7.34 4.27 11.48
N ILE A 173 8.47 4.96 11.38
CA ILE A 173 9.00 5.48 10.13
C ILE A 173 10.43 5.00 9.97
N TYR A 174 10.70 4.33 8.86
CA TYR A 174 12.04 3.95 8.43
C TYR A 174 12.37 4.57 7.07
N SER A 175 13.66 4.66 6.78
CA SER A 175 14.16 4.98 5.46
C SER A 175 14.82 3.75 4.84
N TYR A 176 14.72 3.58 3.53
CA TYR A 176 15.46 2.56 2.79
C TYR A 176 16.37 3.18 1.72
N GLU A 177 17.49 2.55 1.41
CA GLU A 177 18.42 3.01 0.37
C GLU A 177 18.12 2.38 -0.99
N ASP A 178 17.70 1.12 -1.02
CA ASP A 178 17.39 0.36 -2.22
C ASP A 178 16.34 -0.74 -1.96
N ARG A 179 15.99 -1.51 -3.00
CA ARG A 179 14.99 -2.59 -2.93
C ARG A 179 15.38 -3.71 -1.96
N GLU A 180 16.67 -4.03 -1.85
CA GLU A 180 17.14 -5.08 -0.95
C GLU A 180 17.03 -4.66 0.50
N ASP A 181 17.42 -3.42 0.80
CA ASP A 181 17.27 -2.82 2.12
C ASP A 181 15.79 -2.75 2.52
N LEU A 182 14.93 -2.22 1.64
CA LEU A 182 13.48 -2.19 1.84
C LEU A 182 12.94 -3.58 2.20
N THR A 183 13.20 -4.57 1.36
CA THR A 183 12.72 -5.93 1.59
C THR A 183 13.24 -6.51 2.91
N ARG A 184 14.53 -6.32 3.20
CA ARG A 184 15.13 -6.78 4.45
C ARG A 184 14.45 -6.15 5.66
N GLN A 185 14.21 -4.84 5.64
CA GLN A 185 13.55 -4.13 6.74
C GLN A 185 12.12 -4.64 6.96
N LEU A 186 11.34 -4.79 5.88
CA LEU A 186 9.97 -5.31 5.98
C LEU A 186 9.92 -6.74 6.51
N ARG A 187 10.84 -7.60 6.07
CA ARG A 187 10.96 -8.98 6.61
C ARG A 187 11.27 -8.98 8.10
N LEU A 188 12.17 -8.11 8.57
CA LEU A 188 12.51 -8.00 9.99
C LEU A 188 11.33 -7.48 10.81
N PHE A 189 10.63 -6.47 10.31
CA PHE A 189 9.44 -5.91 10.94
C PHE A 189 8.32 -6.95 11.07
N VAL A 190 7.97 -7.64 9.98
CA VAL A 190 6.98 -8.73 9.98
C VAL A 190 7.39 -9.84 10.94
N ARG A 191 8.67 -10.21 10.99
CA ARG A 191 9.17 -11.23 11.93
C ARG A 191 9.02 -10.80 13.39
N ASP A 192 9.24 -9.53 13.70
CA ASP A 192 9.05 -8.98 15.05
C ASP A 192 7.56 -9.06 15.46
N LEU A 193 6.64 -8.68 14.58
CA LEU A 193 5.20 -8.79 14.84
C LEU A 193 4.76 -10.24 15.08
N ILE A 194 5.17 -11.17 14.22
CA ILE A 194 4.88 -12.60 14.40
C ILE A 194 5.44 -13.11 15.73
N ARG A 195 6.65 -12.68 16.11
CA ARG A 195 7.24 -13.05 17.40
C ARG A 195 6.36 -12.54 18.54
N LYS A 196 5.98 -11.26 18.52
CA LYS A 196 5.16 -10.63 19.55
C LYS A 196 3.78 -11.27 19.69
N GLU A 197 3.13 -11.61 18.57
CA GLU A 197 1.87 -12.38 18.56
C GLU A 197 2.01 -13.79 19.13
N ARG A 198 3.20 -14.39 19.02
CA ARG A 198 3.49 -15.72 19.55
C ARG A 198 3.85 -15.68 21.03
N THR A 199 4.53 -14.62 21.49
CA THR A 199 4.94 -14.45 22.89
C THR A 199 3.88 -13.79 23.75
N GLY A 200 2.81 -13.26 23.15
CA GLY A 200 1.72 -12.57 23.86
C GLY A 200 2.02 -11.09 24.14
N GLU A 201 3.10 -10.55 23.59
CA GLU A 201 3.40 -9.11 23.63
C GLU A 201 2.44 -8.28 22.77
N LEU A 202 1.81 -8.91 21.76
CA LEU A 202 0.81 -8.31 20.90
C LEU A 202 -0.38 -9.29 20.74
N PRO A 203 -1.65 -8.84 20.81
CA PRO A 203 -2.79 -9.73 20.63
C PRO A 203 -2.83 -10.25 19.20
N ARG A 204 -3.28 -11.49 19.01
CA ARG A 204 -3.54 -12.02 17.66
C ARG A 204 -4.80 -11.39 17.10
N LEU A 205 -4.74 -11.06 15.81
CA LEU A 205 -5.90 -10.63 15.04
C LEU A 205 -6.46 -11.86 14.32
N ASP A 206 -7.69 -12.25 14.66
CA ASP A 206 -8.38 -13.40 14.08
C ASP A 206 -8.79 -13.16 12.63
#